data_AF-K1TG27-F1
#
_entry.id   AF-K1TG27-F1
#
_cell.length_a   1.000
_cell.length_b   1.000
_cell.length_c   1.000
_cell.angle_alpha   90.00
_cell.angle_beta   90.00
_cell.angle_gamma   90.00
#
_symmetry.space_group_name_H-M   'P 1'
#
loop_
_entity.id
_entity.type
_entity.pdbx_description
1 polymer ?
#
loop_
_entity_poly.entity_id
_entity_poly.type
_entity_poly.pdbx_seq_one_letter_code
_entity_poly.pdbx_strand_id
1 'polypeptide(L)'
;MEKTTHKIPLLSLDKTKSSTELLRFAGEQMVMLMLKLDGLTVKLTYEKGLLMEAATRGDGDTGENITHNVMGISGIPDKIPCMERLVVTGEAFIRPSDFAALKDTLRD
;
A
#
# COMPACT_ATOMS: atom_id res chain seq x y z
N MET A 1 -2.25 -14.98 11.01
CA MET A 1 -1.11 -14.73 10.10
C MET A 1 0.12 -14.43 10.95
N GLU A 2 1.32 -14.65 10.41
CA GLU A 2 2.57 -14.33 11.13
C GLU A 2 2.77 -12.80 11.20
N LYS A 3 3.18 -12.27 12.35
CA LYS A 3 3.50 -10.84 12.51
C LYS A 3 4.88 -10.54 11.93
N THR A 4 5.04 -9.37 11.32
CA THR A 4 6.33 -8.90 10.80
C THR A 4 6.58 -7.46 11.23
N THR A 5 7.80 -7.17 11.68
CA THR A 5 8.20 -5.82 12.11
C THR A 5 8.68 -5.00 10.93
N HIS A 6 8.22 -3.76 10.86
CA HIS A 6 8.65 -2.79 9.86
C HIS A 6 9.95 -2.12 10.33
N LYS A 7 11.06 -2.38 9.61
CA LYS A 7 12.35 -1.71 9.88
C LYS A 7 12.28 -0.19 9.76
N ILE A 8 11.38 0.31 8.89
CA ILE A 8 11.05 1.72 8.72
C ILE A 8 9.55 1.84 8.98
N PRO A 9 9.11 2.64 9.97
CA PRO A 9 7.70 2.78 10.30
C PRO A 9 6.85 3.26 9.12
N LEU A 10 5.66 2.68 8.98
CA LEU A 10 4.66 3.06 7.99
C LEU A 10 3.75 4.15 8.56
N LEU A 11 4.18 5.39 8.41
CA LEU A 11 3.50 6.57 8.93
C LEU A 11 2.16 6.85 8.23
N SER A 12 1.31 7.60 8.91
CA SER A 12 0.09 8.18 8.36
C SER A 12 0.31 9.63 7.96
N LEU A 13 -0.45 10.11 6.98
CA LEU A 13 -0.46 11.51 6.60
C LEU A 13 -1.47 12.33 7.43
N ASP A 14 -1.13 13.58 7.68
CA ASP A 14 -2.09 14.59 8.12
C ASP A 14 -3.15 14.85 7.04
N LYS A 15 -4.31 15.35 7.47
CA LYS A 15 -5.50 15.50 6.61
C LYS A 15 -6.05 16.90 6.71
N THR A 16 -6.42 17.48 5.57
CA THR A 16 -7.20 18.71 5.50
C THR A 16 -8.28 18.60 4.44
N LYS A 17 -9.35 19.36 4.60
CA LYS A 17 -10.38 19.61 3.58
C LYS A 17 -10.32 21.03 3.02
N SER A 18 -9.37 21.85 3.49
CA SER A 18 -9.22 23.25 3.13
C SER A 18 -8.15 23.40 2.04
N SER A 19 -8.55 23.97 0.91
CA SER A 19 -7.60 24.32 -0.16
C SER A 19 -6.60 25.37 0.30
N THR A 20 -7.00 26.31 1.16
CA THR A 20 -6.11 27.33 1.73
C THR A 20 -5.02 26.71 2.60
N GLU A 21 -5.35 25.70 3.41
CA GLU A 21 -4.35 25.00 4.22
C GLU A 21 -3.40 24.17 3.35
N LEU A 22 -3.91 23.54 2.29
CA LEU A 22 -3.07 22.83 1.31
C LEU A 22 -2.10 23.77 0.60
N LEU A 23 -2.57 24.94 0.15
CA LEU A 23 -1.71 25.95 -0.48
C LEU A 23 -0.65 26.48 0.49
N ARG A 24 -1.02 26.69 1.76
CA ARG A 24 -0.07 27.07 2.82
C ARG A 24 0.97 25.99 3.08
N PHE A 25 0.58 24.72 3.07
CA PHE A 25 1.50 23.59 3.20
C PHE A 25 2.47 23.49 2.01
N ALA A 26 1.97 23.69 0.78
CA ALA A 26 2.81 23.67 -0.42
C ALA A 26 3.82 24.83 -0.46
N GLY A 27 3.41 26.02 0.00
CA GLY A 27 4.23 27.23 -0.09
C GLY A 27 4.60 27.53 -1.54
N GLU A 28 5.89 27.75 -1.79
CA GLU A 28 6.44 28.00 -3.14
C GLU A 28 7.00 26.73 -3.80
N GLN A 29 6.83 25.56 -3.18
CA GLN A 29 7.40 24.32 -3.67
C GLN A 29 6.53 23.70 -4.76
N MET A 30 7.18 23.04 -5.73
CA MET A 30 6.46 22.18 -6.68
C MET A 30 5.94 20.95 -5.94
N VAL A 31 4.63 20.70 -6.01
CA VAL A 31 3.98 19.57 -5.35
C VAL A 31 3.44 18.56 -6.36
N MET A 32 3.58 17.27 -6.03
CA MET A 32 2.95 16.19 -6.78
C MET A 32 1.61 15.84 -6.12
N LEU A 33 0.51 16.01 -6.87
CA LEU A 33 -0.81 15.58 -6.43
C LEU A 33 -1.06 14.15 -6.91
N MET A 34 -1.45 13.28 -5.99
CA MET A 34 -1.84 11.91 -6.27
C MET A 34 -3.23 11.64 -5.72
N LEU A 35 -3.96 10.73 -6.37
CA LEU A 35 -5.23 10.25 -5.82
C LEU A 35 -4.96 9.51 -4.51
N LYS A 36 -5.69 9.88 -3.46
CA LYS A 36 -5.73 9.09 -2.24
C LYS A 36 -6.61 7.88 -2.49
N LEU A 37 -6.00 6.71 -2.61
CA LEU A 37 -6.73 5.44 -2.65
C LEU A 37 -7.27 5.12 -1.25
N ASP A 38 -8.40 4.43 -1.22
CA ASP A 38 -9.03 3.95 0.00
C ASP A 38 -9.00 2.42 -0.01
N GLY A 39 -8.03 1.86 0.69
CA GLY A 39 -7.81 0.42 0.72
C GLY A 39 -6.98 0.03 1.93
N LEU A 40 -6.04 -0.89 1.70
CA LEU A 40 -5.13 -1.39 2.71
C LEU A 40 -3.69 -1.10 2.28
N THR A 41 -2.97 -0.38 3.11
CA THR A 41 -1.54 -0.14 2.89
C THR A 41 -0.76 -1.44 2.99
N VAL A 42 0.01 -1.72 1.94
CA VAL A 42 0.88 -2.89 1.80
C VAL A 42 2.34 -2.48 1.60
N LYS A 43 3.24 -3.25 2.19
CA LYS A 43 4.70 -3.11 2.04
C LYS A 43 5.24 -4.33 1.33
N LEU A 44 5.90 -4.13 0.20
CA LEU A 44 6.54 -5.16 -0.60
C LEU A 44 8.04 -5.05 -0.47
N THR A 45 8.71 -6.17 -0.22
CA THR A 45 10.18 -6.26 -0.20
C THR A 45 10.63 -7.11 -1.37
N TYR A 46 11.45 -6.53 -2.23
CA TYR A 46 12.14 -7.22 -3.31
C TYR A 46 13.63 -7.33 -3.02
N GLU A 47 14.23 -8.48 -3.35
CA GLU A 47 15.67 -8.68 -3.30
C GLU A 47 16.12 -9.41 -4.58
N LYS A 48 17.20 -8.93 -5.22
CA LYS A 48 17.70 -9.49 -6.50
C LYS A 48 16.60 -9.58 -7.56
N GLY A 49 15.72 -8.58 -7.58
CA GLY A 49 14.60 -8.50 -8.51
C GLY A 49 13.43 -9.43 -8.22
N LEU A 50 13.42 -10.20 -7.13
CA LEU A 50 12.34 -11.13 -6.78
C LEU A 50 11.54 -10.63 -5.59
N LEU A 51 10.21 -10.80 -5.63
CA LEU A 51 9.36 -10.51 -4.47
C LEU A 51 9.66 -11.51 -3.35
N MET A 52 10.10 -11.01 -2.21
CA MET A 52 10.49 -11.82 -1.04
C MET A 52 9.44 -11.81 0.08
N GLU A 53 8.81 -10.65 0.30
CA GLU A 53 7.83 -10.48 1.38
C GLU A 53 6.77 -9.46 0.96
N ALA A 54 5.52 -9.72 1.34
CA ALA A 54 4.50 -8.69 1.46
C ALA A 54 3.92 -8.66 2.87
N ALA A 55 3.67 -7.45 3.36
CA ALA A 55 3.12 -7.21 4.67
C ALA A 55 2.02 -6.14 4.65
N THR A 56 1.03 -6.26 5.52
CA THR A 56 0.09 -5.17 5.82
C THR A 56 0.77 -4.10 6.69
N ARG A 57 0.15 -2.93 6.83
CA ARG A 57 0.63 -1.86 7.71
C ARG A 57 0.49 -2.16 9.21
N GLY A 58 -0.61 -2.81 9.61
CA GLY A 58 -0.99 -2.95 11.02
C GLY A 58 -1.02 -1.60 11.76
N ASP A 59 -0.28 -1.48 12.86
CA ASP A 59 -0.18 -0.25 13.65
C ASP A 59 0.80 0.79 13.07
N GLY A 60 1.66 0.38 12.13
CA GLY A 60 2.71 1.20 11.53
C GLY A 60 4.12 0.70 11.87
N ASP A 61 4.29 0.03 13.00
CA ASP A 61 5.55 -0.59 13.43
C ASP A 61 5.54 -2.10 13.20
N THR A 62 4.38 -2.74 13.37
CA THR A 62 4.16 -4.16 13.15
C THR A 62 2.93 -4.39 12.28
N GLY A 63 3.09 -5.23 11.28
CA GLY A 63 2.04 -5.68 10.38
C GLY A 63 1.92 -7.19 10.34
N GLU A 64 1.16 -7.69 9.38
CA GLU A 64 0.96 -9.12 9.13
C GLU A 64 1.62 -9.52 7.81
N ASN A 65 2.34 -10.65 7.80
CA ASN A 65 2.88 -11.22 6.59
C ASN A 65 1.75 -11.84 5.75
N ILE A 66 1.53 -11.25 4.58
CA ILE A 66 0.50 -11.64 3.60
C ILE A 66 1.12 -12.14 2.29
N THR A 67 2.38 -12.55 2.30
CA THR A 67 3.11 -13.00 1.09
C THR A 67 2.34 -14.08 0.34
N HIS A 68 1.70 -15.01 1.07
CA HIS A 68 0.86 -16.06 0.50
C HIS A 68 -0.41 -15.55 -0.21
N ASN A 69 -0.92 -14.37 0.14
CA ASN A 69 -2.07 -13.74 -0.50
C ASN A 69 -1.70 -12.91 -1.74
N VAL A 70 -0.42 -12.55 -1.90
CA VAL A 70 0.00 -11.60 -2.96
C VAL A 70 -0.36 -12.08 -4.36
N MET A 71 -0.31 -13.39 -4.60
CA MET A 71 -0.69 -13.97 -5.88
C MET A 71 -2.15 -13.66 -6.28
N GLY A 72 -3.02 -13.33 -5.31
CA GLY A 72 -4.39 -12.88 -5.56
C GLY A 72 -4.55 -11.38 -5.80
N ILE A 73 -3.49 -10.59 -5.64
CA ILE A 73 -3.52 -9.13 -5.80
C ILE A 73 -2.92 -8.77 -7.16
N SER A 74 -3.77 -8.34 -8.09
CA SER A 74 -3.35 -7.92 -9.42
C SER A 74 -2.43 -6.68 -9.37
N GLY A 75 -1.48 -6.60 -10.31
CA GLY A 75 -0.61 -5.43 -10.47
C GLY A 75 0.68 -5.46 -9.65
N ILE A 76 0.88 -6.50 -8.83
CA ILE A 76 2.15 -6.75 -8.15
C ILE A 76 3.00 -7.67 -9.03
N PRO A 77 4.15 -7.22 -9.56
CA PRO A 77 5.01 -8.06 -10.36
C PRO A 77 5.84 -9.01 -9.48
N ASP A 78 5.96 -10.29 -9.84
CA ASP A 78 6.84 -11.22 -9.13
C ASP A 78 8.33 -10.89 -9.34
N LYS A 79 8.63 -10.19 -10.45
CA LYS A 79 9.99 -9.82 -10.87
C LYS A 79 10.08 -8.35 -11.27
N ILE A 80 11.15 -7.69 -10.84
CA ILE A 80 11.46 -6.30 -11.19
C ILE A 80 12.92 -6.15 -11.68
N PRO A 81 13.24 -5.15 -12.52
CA PRO A 81 14.60 -4.92 -13.01
C PRO A 81 15.50 -4.19 -11.98
N CYS A 82 15.32 -4.46 -10.68
CA CYS A 82 16.12 -3.90 -9.60
C CYS A 82 16.84 -5.04 -8.87
N MET A 83 18.17 -5.08 -8.97
CA MET A 83 18.99 -6.13 -8.35
C MET A 83 19.29 -5.87 -6.87
N GLU A 84 19.14 -4.62 -6.43
CA GLU A 84 19.30 -4.21 -5.04
C GLU A 84 18.06 -4.57 -4.20
N ARG A 85 18.19 -4.43 -2.88
CA ARG A 85 17.05 -4.58 -1.98
C ARG A 85 16.15 -3.35 -2.10
N LEU A 86 14.92 -3.56 -2.58
CA LEU A 86 13.92 -2.51 -2.72
C LEU A 86 12.75 -2.77 -1.78
N VAL A 87 12.36 -1.76 -1.01
CA VAL A 87 11.12 -1.77 -0.23
C VAL A 87 10.18 -0.74 -0.82
N VAL A 88 8.99 -1.18 -1.25
CA VAL A 88 7.96 -0.32 -1.84
C VAL A 88 6.72 -0.38 -0.97
N THR A 89 6.09 0.77 -0.76
CA THR A 89 4.79 0.87 -0.13
C THR A 89 3.74 1.25 -1.16
N GLY A 90 2.55 0.68 -1.02
CA GLY A 90 1.44 0.94 -1.91
C GLY A 90 0.11 0.66 -1.22
N GLU A 91 -0.98 0.78 -1.97
CA GLU A 91 -2.32 0.50 -1.49
C GLU A 91 -2.92 -0.65 -2.29
N ALA A 92 -3.29 -1.72 -1.60
CA ALA A 92 -4.16 -2.76 -2.17
C ALA A 92 -5.62 -2.31 -1.99
N PHE A 93 -6.40 -2.31 -3.05
CA PHE A 93 -7.80 -1.88 -3.00
C PHE A 93 -8.66 -2.76 -3.90
N ILE A 94 -9.96 -2.79 -3.62
CA ILE A 94 -10.96 -3.47 -4.43
C ILE A 94 -11.64 -2.42 -5.30
N ARG A 95 -11.76 -2.67 -6.61
CA ARG A 95 -12.48 -1.74 -7.48
C ARG A 95 -13.98 -1.73 -7.10
N PRO A 96 -14.68 -0.60 -7.27
CA PRO A 96 -16.12 -0.55 -6.96
C PRO A 96 -16.96 -1.62 -7.67
N SER A 97 -16.62 -1.96 -8.92
CA SER A 97 -17.26 -3.04 -9.69
C SER A 97 -17.05 -4.41 -9.06
N ASP A 98 -15.82 -4.70 -8.64
CA ASP A 98 -15.44 -6.00 -8.08
C ASP A 98 -16.05 -6.17 -6.69
N PHE A 99 -16.12 -5.08 -5.91
CA PHE A 99 -16.80 -5.05 -4.62
C PHE A 99 -18.31 -5.29 -4.77
N ALA A 100 -18.95 -4.71 -5.79
CA ALA A 100 -20.36 -4.95 -6.07
C ALA A 100 -20.63 -6.42 -6.42
N ALA A 101 -19.82 -7.01 -7.30
CA ALA A 101 -19.94 -8.43 -7.65
C ALA A 101 -19.70 -9.36 -6.45
N LEU A 102 -18.73 -9.02 -5.59
CA LEU A 102 -18.46 -9.76 -4.36
C LEU A 102 -19.68 -9.79 -3.44
N LYS A 103 -20.31 -8.64 -3.23
CA LYS A 103 -21.51 -8.52 -2.39
C LYS A 103 -22.69 -9.35 -2.91
N ASP A 104 -22.85 -9.49 -4.23
CA ASP A 104 -23.92 -10.30 -4.82
C ASP A 104 -23.64 -11.81 -4.72
N THR A 105 -22.36 -12.19 -4.57
CA THR A 105 -21.92 -13.59 -4.51
C THR A 105 -21.84 -14.10 -3.06
N LEU A 106 -21.54 -13.22 -2.11
CA LEU A 106 -21.52 -13.55 -0.68
C LEU A 106 -22.97 -13.69 -0.18
N ARG A 107 -23.37 -14.93 0.10
CA ARG A 107 -24.56 -15.24 0.90
C ARG A 107 -24.10 -15.59 2.31
N ASP A 108 -24.82 -15.09 3.30
CA ASP A 108 -24.61 -15.42 4.72
C ASP A 108 -24.65 -16.93 4.97
#